data_AF-A0A494WUV8-F1
#
_entry.id   AF-A0A494WUV8-F1
#
_cell.length_a   1.000
_cell.length_b   1.000
_cell.length_c   1.000
_cell.angle_alpha   90.00
_cell.angle_beta   90.00
_cell.angle_gamma   90.00
#
_symmetry.space_group_name_H-M   'P 1'
#
loop_
_entity.id
_entity.type
_entity.pdbx_description
1 polymer ?
#
loop_
_entity_poly.entity_id
_entity_poly.type
_entity_poly.pdbx_seq_one_letter_code
_entity_poly.pdbx_strand_id
1 'polypeptide(L)'
;MKDYFTPGRLVSSTAGRDCGKFYLILDRVNETRVRVVNGADRKVSGPKLKNIKHLKVYPLVAGDIAHKVSTGQRVTDLDVRRAIKELLETYGQATPEQSKPSDGKLELKLNGSGKEVG
;
A
#
# COMPACT_ATOMS: atom_id res chain seq x y z
N MET A 1 1.84 -8.80 -25.13
CA MET A 1 2.80 -8.41 -24.07
C MET A 1 1.99 -7.80 -22.94
N LYS A 2 2.05 -8.32 -21.69
CA LYS A 2 1.27 -7.77 -20.57
C LYS A 2 1.94 -6.48 -20.09
N ASP A 3 1.24 -5.35 -20.16
CA ASP A 3 1.74 -4.09 -19.59
C ASP A 3 1.46 -4.09 -18.09
N TYR A 4 2.51 -4.29 -17.30
CA TYR A 4 2.42 -4.37 -15.84
C TYR A 4 2.43 -2.99 -15.17
N PHE A 5 2.82 -1.93 -15.88
CA PHE A 5 3.08 -0.61 -15.32
C PHE A 5 1.92 0.35 -15.63
N THR A 6 0.73 -0.07 -15.21
CA THR A 6 -0.53 0.62 -15.45
C THR A 6 -0.94 1.48 -14.25
N PRO A 7 -1.74 2.54 -14.44
CA PRO A 7 -2.34 3.31 -13.35
C PRO A 7 -3.06 2.42 -12.32
N GLY A 8 -2.96 2.79 -11.05
CA GLY A 8 -3.54 2.06 -9.92
C GLY A 8 -2.82 0.77 -9.53
N ARG A 9 -1.79 0.32 -10.27
CA ARG A 9 -1.03 -0.89 -9.92
C ARG A 9 -0.26 -0.72 -8.62
N LEU A 10 -0.33 -1.72 -7.74
CA LEU A 10 0.48 -1.77 -6.52
C LEU A 10 1.91 -2.18 -6.85
N VAL A 11 2.86 -1.40 -6.33
CA VAL A 11 4.30 -1.67 -6.42
C VAL A 11 4.98 -1.40 -5.08
N SER A 12 6.15 -2.00 -4.85
CA SER A 12 7.03 -1.64 -3.75
C SER A 12 8.42 -1.30 -4.25
N SER A 13 9.08 -0.37 -3.57
CA SER A 13 10.46 -0.01 -3.90
C SER A 13 11.44 -1.08 -3.40
N THR A 14 12.32 -1.56 -4.28
CA THR A 14 13.35 -2.57 -3.94
C THR A 14 14.72 -1.97 -3.62
N ALA A 15 14.90 -0.67 -3.84
CA ALA A 15 16.19 0.00 -3.66
C ALA A 15 16.07 1.49 -3.27
N GLY A 16 17.10 2.00 -2.62
CA GLY A 16 17.24 3.39 -2.15
C GLY A 16 16.59 3.64 -0.78
N ARG A 17 16.54 4.91 -0.36
CA ARG A 17 16.01 5.33 0.96
C ARG A 17 14.58 4.84 1.26
N ASP A 18 13.77 4.64 0.22
CA ASP A 18 12.38 4.21 0.34
C ASP A 18 12.20 2.68 0.14
N CYS A 19 13.27 1.89 0.27
CA CYS A 19 13.17 0.43 0.18
C CYS A 19 12.07 -0.12 1.12
N GLY A 20 11.26 -1.05 0.63
CA GLY A 20 10.14 -1.64 1.37
C GLY A 20 8.85 -0.84 1.35
N LYS A 21 8.86 0.44 0.96
CA LYS A 21 7.63 1.24 0.88
C LYS A 21 6.77 0.86 -0.32
N PHE A 22 5.45 0.86 -0.10
CA PHE A 22 4.42 0.61 -1.11
C PHE A 22 3.94 1.91 -1.76
N TYR A 23 3.58 1.80 -3.03
CA TYR A 23 3.06 2.89 -3.85
C TYR A 23 2.04 2.37 -4.87
N LEU A 24 1.24 3.31 -5.39
CA LEU A 24 0.47 3.12 -6.62
C LEU A 24 1.14 3.85 -7.77
N ILE A 25 1.11 3.25 -8.96
CA ILE A 25 1.47 3.93 -10.20
C ILE A 25 0.35 4.92 -10.57
N LEU A 26 0.70 6.18 -10.85
CA LEU A 26 -0.23 7.14 -11.45
C LEU A 26 -0.19 7.06 -12.98
N ASP A 27 1.01 7.11 -13.53
CA ASP A 27 1.22 7.13 -14.98
C ASP A 27 2.61 6.61 -15.36
N ARG A 28 2.72 6.18 -16.61
CA ARG A 28 3.98 5.82 -17.24
C ARG A 28 4.52 7.04 -17.98
N VAL A 29 5.73 7.45 -17.62
CA VAL A 29 6.40 8.60 -18.23
C VAL A 29 7.12 8.19 -19.50
N ASN A 30 7.77 7.03 -19.47
CA ASN A 30 8.47 6.46 -20.61
C ASN A 30 8.71 4.95 -20.39
N GLU A 31 9.57 4.36 -21.21
CA GLU A 31 9.82 2.92 -21.19
C GLU A 31 10.41 2.40 -19.87
N THR A 32 11.15 3.24 -19.15
CA THR A 32 11.93 2.86 -17.96
C THR A 32 11.49 3.53 -16.68
N ARG A 33 10.59 4.52 -16.75
CA ARG A 33 10.19 5.34 -15.60
C ARG A 33 8.68 5.52 -15.50
N VAL A 34 8.22 5.51 -14.25
CA VAL A 34 6.82 5.72 -13.86
C VAL A 34 6.75 6.76 -12.74
N ARG A 35 5.57 7.38 -12.59
CA ARG A 35 5.23 8.21 -11.43
C ARG A 35 4.48 7.39 -10.40
N VAL A 36 4.95 7.43 -9.15
CA VAL A 36 4.36 6.65 -8.06
C VAL A 36 4.01 7.53 -6.85
N VAL A 37 2.94 7.16 -6.15
CA VAL A 37 2.40 7.90 -5.00
C VAL A 37 1.97 6.95 -3.88
N ASN A 38 2.02 7.45 -2.64
CA ASN A 38 1.49 6.74 -1.47
C ASN A 38 0.53 7.59 -0.63
N GLY A 39 0.32 8.86 -1.00
CA GLY A 39 -0.60 9.77 -0.31
C GLY A 39 -0.14 10.19 1.10
N ALA A 40 1.09 9.84 1.50
CA ALA A 40 1.71 10.27 2.76
C ALA A 40 2.94 11.13 2.46
N ASP A 41 4.11 10.50 2.31
CA ASP A 41 5.36 11.19 1.96
C ASP A 41 5.38 11.64 0.49
N ARG A 42 4.66 10.94 -0.38
CA ARG A 42 4.57 11.18 -1.83
C ARG A 42 3.11 11.39 -2.23
N LYS A 43 2.72 12.67 -2.21
CA LYS A 43 1.39 13.17 -2.55
C LYS A 43 1.12 13.11 -4.05
N VAL A 44 -0.15 13.15 -4.44
CA VAL A 44 -0.60 13.20 -5.84
C VAL A 44 -0.03 14.43 -6.57
N SER A 45 0.12 15.56 -5.89
CA SER A 45 0.73 16.78 -6.45
C SER A 45 2.26 16.71 -6.58
N GLY A 46 2.91 15.80 -5.86
CA GLY A 46 4.36 15.63 -5.85
C GLY A 46 4.75 14.17 -6.05
N PRO A 47 4.35 13.55 -7.18
CA PRO A 47 4.59 12.14 -7.41
C PRO A 47 6.08 11.86 -7.55
N LYS A 48 6.50 10.69 -7.09
CA LYS A 48 7.89 10.28 -7.19
C LYS A 48 8.16 9.66 -8.55
N LEU A 49 9.16 10.18 -9.27
CA LEU A 49 9.68 9.52 -10.46
C LEU A 49 10.54 8.31 -10.04
N LYS A 50 10.15 7.11 -10.48
CA LYS A 50 10.83 5.87 -10.11
C LYS A 50 11.21 5.08 -11.36
N ASN A 51 12.44 4.56 -11.36
CA ASN A 51 12.88 3.63 -12.39
C ASN A 51 12.22 2.27 -12.15
N ILE A 52 11.62 1.72 -13.21
CA ILE A 52 10.92 0.43 -13.23
C ILE A 52 11.79 -0.70 -12.68
N LYS A 53 13.11 -0.69 -12.94
CA LYS A 53 14.04 -1.72 -12.43
C LYS A 53 14.17 -1.76 -10.90
N HIS A 54 13.72 -0.71 -10.21
CA HIS A 54 13.72 -0.61 -8.74
C HIS A 54 12.33 -0.83 -8.12
N LEU A 55 11.41 -1.42 -8.88
CA LEU A 55 10.06 -1.72 -8.45
C LEU A 55 9.82 -3.23 -8.47
N LYS A 56 9.26 -3.73 -7.38
CA LYS A 56 8.57 -5.02 -7.36
C LYS A 56 7.10 -4.77 -7.68
N VAL A 57 6.57 -5.48 -8.67
CA VAL A 57 5.16 -5.37 -9.10
C VAL A 57 4.33 -6.44 -8.42
N TYR A 58 3.13 -6.06 -7.98
CA TYR A 58 2.15 -6.98 -7.41
C TYR A 58 1.00 -7.21 -8.41
N PRO A 59 0.30 -8.36 -8.35
CA PRO A 59 -0.83 -8.65 -9.24
C PRO A 59 -2.09 -7.80 -8.94
N LEU A 60 -1.99 -6.87 -7.99
CA LEU A 60 -3.08 -6.07 -7.46
C LEU A 60 -3.17 -4.69 -8.12
N VAL A 61 -4.40 -4.24 -8.38
CA VAL A 61 -4.71 -2.94 -8.96
C VAL A 61 -5.83 -2.27 -8.17
N ALA A 62 -5.64 -1.03 -7.77
CA ALA A 62 -6.69 -0.17 -7.25
C ALA A 62 -7.59 0.27 -8.41
N GLY A 63 -8.71 -0.43 -8.61
CA GLY A 63 -9.65 -0.15 -9.69
C GLY A 63 -10.19 1.28 -9.69
N ASP A 64 -10.55 1.82 -8.52
CA ASP A 64 -11.04 3.20 -8.37
C ASP A 64 -9.98 4.22 -8.81
N ILE A 65 -8.72 4.04 -8.39
CA ILE A 65 -7.61 4.92 -8.79
C ILE A 65 -7.36 4.83 -10.28
N ALA A 66 -7.33 3.61 -10.84
CA ALA A 66 -7.12 3.41 -12.27
C ALA A 66 -8.24 4.08 -13.09
N HIS A 67 -9.50 3.91 -12.66
CA HIS A 67 -10.65 4.57 -13.27
C HIS A 67 -10.50 6.09 -13.23
N LYS A 68 -10.30 6.67 -12.04
CA LYS A 68 -10.16 8.12 -11.87
C LYS A 68 -9.05 8.71 -12.76
N VAL A 69 -7.88 8.05 -12.81
CA VAL A 69 -6.79 8.47 -13.71
C VAL A 69 -7.23 8.41 -15.17
N SER A 70 -7.85 7.31 -15.60
CA SER A 70 -8.26 7.12 -17.00
C SER A 70 -9.34 8.10 -17.47
N THR A 71 -10.23 8.51 -16.57
CA THR A 71 -11.33 9.44 -16.87
C THR A 71 -10.97 10.90 -16.56
N GLY A 72 -9.72 11.19 -16.17
CA GLY A 72 -9.27 12.53 -15.77
C GLY A 72 -9.93 13.07 -14.50
N GLN A 73 -10.53 12.20 -13.69
CA GLN A 73 -11.07 12.58 -12.38
C GLN A 73 -9.94 12.83 -11.39
N ARG A 74 -10.20 13.72 -10.43
CA ARG A 74 -9.22 14.06 -9.40
C ARG A 74 -8.99 12.87 -8.46
N VAL A 75 -7.74 12.43 -8.38
CA VAL A 75 -7.25 11.50 -7.35
C VAL A 75 -6.75 12.30 -6.15
N THR A 76 -7.14 11.93 -4.94
CA THR A 76 -6.68 12.58 -3.71
C THR A 76 -5.68 11.72 -2.94
N ASP A 77 -4.91 12.34 -2.06
CA ASP A 77 -4.00 11.63 -1.15
C ASP A 77 -4.73 10.66 -0.21
N LEU A 78 -6.00 10.95 0.11
CA LEU A 78 -6.84 10.07 0.90
C LEU A 78 -7.25 8.82 0.10
N ASP A 79 -7.66 8.99 -1.16
CA ASP A 79 -8.00 7.87 -2.05
C ASP A 79 -6.82 6.90 -2.16
N VAL A 80 -5.61 7.43 -2.40
CA VAL A 80 -4.39 6.62 -2.52
C VAL A 80 -4.11 5.84 -1.25
N ARG A 81 -4.18 6.48 -0.06
CA ARG A 81 -3.91 5.81 1.22
C ARG A 81 -4.91 4.70 1.50
N ARG A 82 -6.19 4.94 1.24
CA ARG A 82 -7.25 3.92 1.40
C ARG A 82 -7.03 2.74 0.46
N ALA A 83 -6.81 3.02 -0.82
CA ALA A 83 -6.56 1.98 -1.82
C ALA A 83 -5.32 1.13 -1.47
N ILE A 84 -4.19 1.72 -1.05
CA ILE A 84 -3.02 0.94 -0.64
C ILE A 84 -3.35 0.04 0.56
N LYS A 85 -4.05 0.56 1.57
CA LYS A 85 -4.45 -0.22 2.74
C LYS A 85 -5.31 -1.43 2.34
N GLU A 86 -6.37 -1.21 1.57
CA GLU A 86 -7.29 -2.24 1.09
C GLU A 86 -6.56 -3.32 0.27
N LEU A 87 -5.65 -2.92 -0.61
CA LEU A 87 -4.88 -3.86 -1.42
C LEU A 87 -3.92 -4.70 -0.57
N LEU A 88 -3.29 -4.11 0.45
CA LEU A 88 -2.40 -4.86 1.36
C LEU A 88 -3.17 -5.83 2.25
N GLU A 89 -4.35 -5.44 2.74
CA GLU A 89 -5.26 -6.33 3.48
C GLU A 89 -5.70 -7.51 2.60
N THR A 90 -6.10 -7.22 1.35
CA THR A 90 -6.46 -8.25 0.37
C THR A 90 -5.28 -9.17 0.06
N TYR A 91 -4.07 -8.63 -0.10
CA TYR A 91 -2.86 -9.41 -0.38
C TYR A 91 -2.49 -10.34 0.78
N GLY A 92 -2.55 -9.83 2.01
CA GLY A 92 -2.23 -10.61 3.21
C GLY A 92 -3.23 -11.75 3.47
N GLN A 93 -4.48 -11.59 3.05
CA GLN A 93 -5.50 -12.65 3.13
C GLN A 93 -5.37 -13.69 2.01
N ALA A 94 -4.75 -13.35 0.88
CA ALA A 94 -4.63 -14.22 -0.29
C ALA A 94 -3.31 -15.02 -0.36
N THR A 95 -2.34 -14.75 0.51
CA THR A 95 -1.11 -15.53 0.62
C THR A 95 -1.32 -16.77 1.51
N PRO A 96 -1.01 -18.00 1.06
CA PRO A 96 -1.14 -19.22 1.88
C PRO A 96 -0.18 -19.31 3.09
N GLU A 97 0.54 -18.27 3.45
CA GLU A 97 1.63 -18.34 4.42
C GLU A 97 1.58 -17.15 5.39
N GLN A 98 0.81 -17.33 6.48
CA GLN A 98 0.93 -16.67 7.80
C GLN A 98 -0.36 -16.01 8.31
N SER A 99 -1.24 -16.85 8.84
CA SER A 99 -1.82 -16.55 10.15
C SER A 99 -0.66 -16.43 11.16
N LYS A 100 -0.25 -15.20 11.50
CA LYS A 100 0.39 -14.91 12.78
C LYS A 100 -0.19 -13.61 13.34
N PRO A 101 -0.75 -13.62 14.56
CA PRO A 101 -1.19 -12.42 15.26
C PRO A 101 0.01 -11.75 15.93
N SER A 102 0.25 -10.47 15.66
CA SER A 102 1.22 -9.63 16.39
C SER A 102 0.91 -8.17 16.05
N ASP A 103 0.53 -7.25 16.95
CA ASP A 103 0.65 -7.18 18.40
C ASP A 103 -0.64 -6.56 18.96
N GLY A 104 -1.57 -7.40 19.42
CA GLY A 104 -2.69 -6.99 20.26
C GLY A 104 -2.28 -7.11 21.71
N LYS A 105 -1.80 -6.01 22.29
CA LYS A 105 -1.58 -5.80 23.73
C LYS A 105 -2.76 -6.37 24.54
N LEU A 106 -2.64 -7.55 25.12
CA LEU A 106 -3.51 -8.00 26.22
C LEU A 106 -2.90 -7.51 27.53
N GLU A 107 -3.26 -6.29 27.94
CA GLU A 107 -3.08 -5.88 29.33
C GLU A 107 -4.00 -6.74 30.21
N LEU A 108 -3.41 -7.70 30.92
CA LEU A 108 -4.03 -8.33 32.08
C LEU A 108 -4.19 -7.27 33.17
N LYS A 109 -5.38 -6.66 33.25
CA LYS A 109 -5.80 -5.94 34.45
C LYS A 109 -6.09 -6.99 35.54
N LEU A 110 -5.18 -7.11 36.49
CA LEU A 110 -5.45 -7.77 37.76
C LEU A 110 -6.39 -6.86 38.56
N ASN A 111 -7.68 -7.18 38.54
CA ASN A 111 -8.65 -6.55 39.41
C ASN A 111 -8.60 -7.30 40.76
N GLY A 112 -8.09 -6.63 41.79
CA GLY A 112 -8.15 -7.12 43.16
C GLY A 112 -9.58 -7.16 43.68
N SER A 113 -9.96 -8.33 44.21
CA SER A 113 -10.97 -8.53 45.25
C SER A 113 -10.47 -9.74 46.03
N GLY A 114 -10.06 -9.65 47.29
CA GLY A 114 -10.87 -9.16 48.40
C GLY A 114 -11.49 -10.36 49.10
N LYS A 115 -11.07 -10.59 50.35
CA LYS A 115 -11.54 -11.57 51.36
C LYS A 115 -10.99 -13.00 51.26
N GLU A 116 -10.11 -13.33 52.21
CA GLU A 116 -10.25 -14.58 52.96
C GLU A 116 -10.44 -14.23 54.43
N VAL A 117 -11.58 -14.70 54.95
CA VAL A 117 -11.93 -14.83 56.36
C VAL A 117 -11.78 -16.31 56.68
N GLY A 118 -11.09 -16.64 57.76
CA GLY A 118 -10.86 -18.02 58.21
C GLY A 118 -9.78 -18.07 59.26
#